data_AF-A0AAU7UIV1-F1
#
_entry.id   AF-A0AAU7UIV1-F1
#
_cell.length_a   1.000
_cell.length_b   1.000
_cell.length_c   1.000
_cell.angle_alpha   90.00
_cell.angle_beta   90.00
_cell.angle_gamma   90.00
#
_symmetry.space_group_name_H-M   'P 1'
#
loop_
_entity.id
_entity.type
_entity.pdbx_description
1 polymer ?
#
loop_
_entity_poly.entity_id
_entity_poly.type
_entity_poly.pdbx_seq_one_letter_code
_entity_poly.pdbx_strand_id
1 'polypeptide(L)'
;MKLSEAGELLALISAYDNRNFNKETTAAWYDLLGPFTLAEAKQAVKKHYAENPDWLMPSHVRSAIKADRKARLAKLGPINPNRADMTDVATELTTARELTQAIASGALTPEQYDDYLRGDTPWTEYRRGILALRGAA
;
A
#
# COMPACT_ATOMS: atom_id res chain seq x y z
N MET A 1 -7.40 -2.98 2.86
CA MET A 1 -7.50 -3.27 4.30
C MET A 1 -8.80 -4.00 4.52
N LYS A 2 -8.90 -4.80 5.59
CA LYS A 2 -10.13 -5.46 6.04
C LYS A 2 -10.97 -4.50 6.88
N LEU A 3 -12.24 -4.83 7.12
CA LEU A 3 -13.13 -4.03 7.96
C LEU A 3 -12.58 -3.85 9.39
N SER A 4 -11.99 -4.91 9.97
CA SER A 4 -11.35 -4.84 11.29
C SER A 4 -10.19 -3.83 11.32
N GLU A 5 -9.38 -3.80 10.26
CA GLU A 5 -8.26 -2.88 10.12
C GLU A 5 -8.73 -1.42 9.99
N ALA A 6 -9.90 -1.16 9.37
CA ALA A 6 -10.50 0.17 9.34
C ALA A 6 -10.89 0.62 10.77
N GLY A 7 -11.36 -0.29 11.61
CA GLY A 7 -11.62 -0.03 13.03
C GLY A 7 -10.34 0.29 13.80
N GLU A 8 -9.25 -0.45 13.55
CA GLU A 8 -7.93 -0.13 14.12
C GLU A 8 -7.42 1.24 13.70
N LEU A 9 -7.64 1.63 12.44
CA LEU A 9 -7.29 2.97 11.96
C LEU A 9 -8.08 4.05 12.70
N LEU A 10 -9.40 3.86 12.88
CA LEU A 10 -10.24 4.79 13.64
C LEU A 10 -9.83 4.88 15.10
N ALA A 11 -9.41 3.78 15.71
CA ALA A 11 -8.85 3.78 17.07
C ALA A 11 -7.59 4.65 17.16
N LEU A 12 -6.68 4.55 16.17
CA LEU A 12 -5.51 5.43 16.11
C LEU A 12 -5.92 6.90 15.98
N ILE A 13 -6.90 7.22 15.13
CA ILE A 13 -7.36 8.60 14.94
C ILE A 13 -8.01 9.14 16.22
N SER A 14 -8.83 8.34 16.88
CA SER A 14 -9.44 8.65 18.18
C SER A 14 -8.40 8.98 19.26
N ALA A 15 -7.24 8.30 19.24
CA ALA A 15 -6.14 8.64 20.15
C ALA A 15 -5.51 10.03 19.87
N TYR A 16 -5.65 10.59 18.66
CA TYR A 16 -5.18 11.94 18.34
C TYR A 16 -6.20 13.04 18.65
N ASP A 17 -7.48 12.81 18.34
CA ASP A 17 -8.51 13.87 18.38
C ASP A 17 -9.70 13.57 19.29
N ASN A 18 -9.63 12.51 20.07
CA ASN A 18 -10.63 12.11 21.06
C ASN A 18 -12.02 11.86 20.44
N ARG A 19 -12.12 11.52 19.14
CA ARG A 19 -13.40 11.16 18.51
C ARG A 19 -13.94 9.84 19.04
N ASN A 20 -15.25 9.75 19.17
CA ASN A 20 -15.96 8.48 19.37
C ASN A 20 -16.40 7.92 18.02
N PHE A 21 -16.35 6.61 17.86
CA PHE A 21 -16.81 5.93 16.65
C PHE A 21 -17.46 4.58 16.97
N ASN A 22 -18.30 4.11 16.07
CA ASN A 22 -19.06 2.87 16.18
C ASN A 22 -18.86 1.99 14.93
N LYS A 23 -19.64 0.90 14.84
CA LYS A 23 -19.55 -0.05 13.73
C LYS A 23 -19.94 0.60 12.40
N GLU A 24 -20.93 1.49 12.42
CA GLU A 24 -21.42 2.21 11.25
C GLU A 24 -20.36 3.17 10.73
N THR A 25 -19.69 3.91 11.63
CA THR A 25 -18.55 4.78 11.28
C THR A 25 -17.41 3.96 10.68
N THR A 26 -17.14 2.79 11.26
CA THR A 26 -16.09 1.87 10.77
C THR A 26 -16.40 1.37 9.36
N ALA A 27 -17.65 0.96 9.11
CA ALA A 27 -18.10 0.55 7.78
C ALA A 27 -17.97 1.69 6.76
N ALA A 28 -18.40 2.91 7.11
CA ALA A 28 -18.29 4.06 6.22
C ALA A 28 -16.82 4.42 5.88
N TRP A 29 -15.90 4.29 6.84
CA TRP A 29 -14.46 4.46 6.59
C TRP A 29 -13.90 3.33 5.72
N TYR A 30 -14.31 2.09 5.97
CA TYR A 30 -13.92 0.94 5.18
C TYR A 30 -14.38 1.05 3.71
N ASP A 31 -15.59 1.53 3.45
CA ASP A 31 -16.10 1.69 2.08
C ASP A 31 -15.20 2.61 1.22
N LEU A 32 -14.55 3.59 1.87
CA LEU A 32 -13.67 4.55 1.20
C LEU A 32 -12.20 4.11 1.17
N LEU A 33 -11.76 3.34 2.18
CA LEU A 33 -10.35 3.01 2.39
C LEU A 33 -10.01 1.53 2.17
N GLY A 34 -11.00 0.66 1.97
CA GLY A 34 -10.86 -0.77 1.73
C GLY A 34 -9.78 -1.13 0.68
N PRO A 35 -9.63 -0.39 -0.43
CA PRO A 35 -8.58 -0.64 -1.42
C PRO A 35 -7.13 -0.36 -0.96
N PHE A 36 -6.89 0.31 0.18
CA PHE A 36 -5.56 0.66 0.68
C PHE A 36 -5.13 -0.24 1.83
N THR A 37 -3.83 -0.39 2.07
CA THR A 37 -3.34 -1.18 3.21
C THR A 37 -3.48 -0.41 4.53
N LEU A 38 -3.54 -1.12 5.67
CA LEU A 38 -3.55 -0.48 6.98
C LEU A 38 -2.27 0.33 7.24
N ALA A 39 -1.12 -0.16 6.78
CA ALA A 39 0.16 0.53 6.92
C ALA A 39 0.16 1.89 6.20
N GLU A 40 -0.31 1.92 4.94
CA GLU A 40 -0.46 3.18 4.19
C GLU A 40 -1.39 4.16 4.92
N ALA A 41 -2.52 3.68 5.43
CA ALA A 41 -3.49 4.52 6.12
C ALA A 41 -2.97 5.07 7.45
N LYS A 42 -2.29 4.24 8.27
CA LYS A 42 -1.65 4.68 9.52
C LYS A 42 -0.57 5.72 9.23
N GLN A 43 0.22 5.55 8.17
CA GLN A 43 1.23 6.54 7.79
C GLN A 43 0.60 7.88 7.39
N ALA A 44 -0.47 7.85 6.60
CA ALA A 44 -1.21 9.05 6.21
C ALA A 44 -1.82 9.80 7.42
N VAL A 45 -2.39 9.07 8.38
CA VAL A 45 -2.90 9.64 9.64
C VAL A 45 -1.78 10.33 10.42
N LYS A 46 -0.65 9.65 10.63
CA LYS A 46 0.50 10.20 11.36
C LYS A 46 1.03 11.45 10.70
N LYS A 47 1.15 11.44 9.37
CA LYS A 47 1.60 12.61 8.60
C LYS A 47 0.65 13.79 8.80
N HIS A 48 -0.67 13.56 8.70
CA HIS A 48 -1.66 14.61 8.91
C HIS A 48 -1.49 15.25 10.28
N TYR A 49 -1.53 14.49 11.37
CA TYR A 49 -1.45 15.08 12.72
C TYR A 49 -0.07 15.62 13.10
N ALA A 50 0.99 15.25 12.37
CA ALA A 50 2.30 15.88 12.52
C ALA A 50 2.37 17.29 11.90
N GLU A 51 1.59 17.52 10.84
CA GLU A 51 1.65 18.75 10.04
C GLU A 51 0.43 19.66 10.25
N ASN A 52 -0.71 19.09 10.65
CA ASN A 52 -2.01 19.76 10.70
C ASN A 52 -2.83 19.28 11.93
N PRO A 53 -3.27 20.20 12.82
CA PRO A 53 -4.10 19.86 13.97
C PRO A 53 -5.60 19.67 13.63
N ASP A 54 -6.04 19.98 12.41
CA ASP A 54 -7.44 19.95 12.00
C ASP A 54 -8.04 18.53 12.02
N TRP A 55 -9.37 18.48 12.10
CA TRP A 55 -10.13 17.24 12.06
C TRP A 55 -9.87 16.41 10.80
N LEU A 56 -9.47 15.15 10.98
CA LEU A 56 -9.14 14.25 9.88
C LEU A 56 -10.38 13.55 9.29
N MET A 57 -10.51 13.57 7.97
CA MET A 57 -11.57 12.90 7.20
C MET A 57 -10.99 11.77 6.33
N PRO A 58 -11.80 10.77 5.92
CA PRO A 58 -11.33 9.68 5.03
C PRO A 58 -10.72 10.19 3.72
N SER A 59 -11.23 11.30 3.18
CA SER A 59 -10.73 11.94 1.96
C SER A 59 -9.29 12.41 2.10
N HIS A 60 -8.89 12.94 3.26
CA HIS A 60 -7.52 13.37 3.55
C HIS A 60 -6.57 12.17 3.52
N VAL A 61 -6.94 11.07 4.20
CA VAL A 61 -6.17 9.82 4.20
C VAL A 61 -6.01 9.29 2.78
N ARG A 62 -7.10 9.21 2.01
CA ARG A 62 -7.06 8.73 0.62
C ARG A 62 -6.16 9.60 -0.27
N SER A 63 -6.22 10.91 -0.13
CA SER A 63 -5.40 11.84 -0.90
C SER A 63 -3.92 11.70 -0.56
N ALA A 64 -3.58 11.62 0.73
CA ALA A 64 -2.21 11.41 1.20
C ALA A 64 -1.63 10.10 0.67
N ILE A 65 -2.37 8.98 0.77
CA ILE A 65 -1.91 7.69 0.25
C ILE A 65 -1.66 7.77 -1.25
N LYS A 66 -2.60 8.32 -2.03
CA LYS A 66 -2.42 8.47 -3.48
C LYS A 66 -1.19 9.31 -3.84
N ALA A 67 -0.94 10.40 -3.11
CA ALA A 67 0.26 11.20 -3.29
C ALA A 67 1.52 10.39 -3.04
N ASP A 68 1.56 9.60 -1.95
CA ASP A 68 2.70 8.75 -1.62
C ASP A 68 2.90 7.62 -2.65
N ARG A 69 1.80 7.01 -3.15
CA ARG A 69 1.86 6.01 -4.24
C ARG A 69 2.51 6.60 -5.48
N LYS A 70 2.04 7.78 -5.90
CA LYS A 70 2.56 8.50 -7.07
C LYS A 70 4.03 8.86 -6.88
N ALA A 71 4.41 9.36 -5.71
CA ALA A 71 5.79 9.71 -5.39
C ALA A 71 6.73 8.50 -5.44
N ARG A 72 6.26 7.31 -5.01
CA ARG A 72 7.04 6.07 -5.10
C ARG A 72 7.23 5.61 -6.54
N LEU A 73 6.16 5.59 -7.34
CA LEU A 73 6.24 5.22 -8.75
C LEU A 73 7.10 6.18 -9.59
N ALA A 74 7.05 7.48 -9.29
CA ALA A 74 7.83 8.49 -10.02
C ALA A 74 9.34 8.30 -9.92
N LYS A 75 9.84 7.56 -8.92
CA LYS A 75 11.28 7.31 -8.73
C LYS A 75 11.84 6.22 -9.65
N LEU A 76 11.00 5.36 -10.22
CA LEU A 76 11.44 4.14 -10.91
C LEU A 76 11.29 4.19 -12.44
N GLY A 77 10.57 5.19 -12.99
CA GLY A 77 10.27 5.23 -14.42
C GLY A 77 9.28 4.13 -14.84
N PRO A 78 9.35 3.64 -16.09
CA PRO A 78 8.49 2.55 -16.57
C PRO A 78 8.75 1.24 -15.82
N ILE A 79 7.69 0.65 -15.26
CA ILE A 79 7.77 -0.63 -14.55
C ILE A 79 7.66 -1.77 -15.55
N ASN A 80 8.75 -2.52 -15.70
CA ASN A 80 8.83 -3.70 -16.57
C ASN A 80 9.01 -4.97 -15.73
N PRO A 81 8.42 -6.11 -16.14
CA PRO A 81 8.77 -7.42 -15.61
C PRO A 81 10.22 -7.82 -15.94
N ASN A 82 10.78 -8.77 -15.21
CA ASN A 82 12.05 -9.40 -15.58
C ASN A 82 11.86 -10.38 -16.74
N ARG A 83 12.96 -10.90 -17.28
CA ARG A 83 12.96 -11.80 -18.43
C ARG A 83 12.15 -13.09 -18.20
N ALA A 84 12.13 -13.61 -16.96
CA ALA A 84 11.45 -14.85 -16.64
C ALA A 84 9.92 -14.74 -16.76
N ASP A 85 9.37 -13.53 -16.61
CA ASP A 85 7.93 -13.25 -16.74
C ASP A 85 7.54 -12.69 -18.12
N MET A 86 8.51 -12.49 -19.04
CA MET A 86 8.28 -12.02 -20.41
C MET A 86 8.07 -13.19 -21.38
N THR A 87 7.31 -14.21 -20.97
CA THR A 87 7.03 -15.40 -21.79
C THR A 87 5.94 -15.15 -22.83
N ASP A 88 4.94 -14.34 -22.47
CA ASP A 88 3.81 -13.97 -23.30
C ASP A 88 3.20 -12.65 -22.81
N VAL A 89 2.42 -12.01 -23.68
CA VAL A 89 1.83 -10.68 -23.42
C VAL A 89 0.89 -10.67 -22.21
N ALA A 90 0.16 -11.76 -21.95
CA ALA A 90 -0.79 -11.82 -20.85
C ALA A 90 -0.07 -11.93 -19.49
N THR A 91 0.97 -12.75 -19.42
CA THR A 91 1.85 -12.85 -18.25
C THR A 91 2.58 -11.53 -17.99
N GLU A 92 3.15 -10.92 -19.03
CA GLU A 92 3.86 -9.64 -18.92
C GLU A 92 2.95 -8.55 -18.35
N LEU A 93 1.74 -8.39 -18.90
CA LEU A 93 0.79 -7.37 -18.47
C LEU A 93 0.29 -7.61 -17.05
N THR A 94 0.09 -8.88 -16.66
CA THR A 94 -0.33 -9.25 -15.31
C THR A 94 0.77 -8.93 -14.30
N THR A 95 2.00 -9.36 -14.57
CA THR A 95 3.16 -9.10 -13.72
C THR A 95 3.45 -7.61 -13.61
N ALA A 96 3.41 -6.85 -14.70
CA ALA A 96 3.60 -5.39 -14.68
C ALA A 96 2.57 -4.69 -13.77
N ARG A 97 1.30 -5.12 -13.83
CA ARG A 97 0.23 -4.60 -12.96
C ARG A 97 0.48 -4.94 -11.49
N GLU A 98 0.88 -6.17 -11.19
CA GLU A 98 1.17 -6.59 -9.83
C GLU A 98 2.39 -5.87 -9.24
N LEU A 99 3.49 -5.75 -10.01
CA LEU A 99 4.68 -4.99 -9.64
C LEU A 99 4.32 -3.54 -9.35
N THR A 100 3.56 -2.91 -10.25
CA THR A 100 3.08 -1.53 -10.06
C THR A 100 2.30 -1.41 -8.76
N GLN A 101 1.38 -2.33 -8.46
CA GLN A 101 0.64 -2.31 -7.20
C GLN A 101 1.51 -2.56 -5.97
N ALA A 102 2.49 -3.47 -6.06
CA ALA A 102 3.39 -3.80 -4.96
C ALA A 102 4.30 -2.60 -4.61
N ILE A 103 4.89 -1.96 -5.62
CA ILE A 103 5.69 -0.74 -5.47
C ILE A 103 4.80 0.40 -4.95
N ALA A 104 3.63 0.59 -5.58
CA ALA A 104 2.68 1.64 -5.23
C ALA A 104 2.01 1.41 -3.86
N SER A 105 2.12 0.25 -3.24
CA SER A 105 1.71 0.04 -1.83
C SER A 105 2.88 0.03 -0.84
N GLY A 106 4.13 -0.01 -1.32
CA GLY A 106 5.32 -0.18 -0.48
C GLY A 106 5.53 -1.64 -0.07
N ALA A 107 4.78 -2.56 -0.68
CA ALA A 107 4.99 -3.99 -0.53
C ALA A 107 6.28 -4.47 -1.21
N LEU A 108 6.75 -3.72 -2.21
CA LEU A 108 8.05 -3.91 -2.86
C LEU A 108 8.84 -2.61 -2.80
N THR A 109 10.07 -2.65 -2.28
CA THR A 109 10.96 -1.48 -2.28
C THR A 109 11.68 -1.35 -3.63
N PRO A 110 12.21 -0.16 -3.99
CA PRO A 110 13.05 0.01 -5.16
C PRO A 110 14.20 -1.00 -5.25
N GLU A 111 14.87 -1.26 -4.13
CA GLU A 111 16.02 -2.17 -4.07
C GLU A 111 15.61 -3.64 -4.33
N GLN A 112 14.44 -4.05 -3.82
CA GLN A 112 13.86 -5.36 -4.11
C GLN A 112 13.38 -5.47 -5.55
N TYR A 113 12.87 -4.38 -6.12
CA TYR A 113 12.52 -4.35 -7.53
C TYR A 113 13.76 -4.49 -8.42
N ASP A 114 14.84 -3.77 -8.12
CA ASP A 114 16.12 -3.90 -8.82
C ASP A 114 16.73 -5.29 -8.69
N ASP A 115 16.61 -5.91 -7.51
CA ASP A 115 17.02 -7.30 -7.28
C ASP A 115 16.20 -8.28 -8.13
N TYR A 116 14.87 -8.15 -8.13
CA TYR A 116 13.97 -8.93 -8.99
C TYR A 116 14.31 -8.77 -10.49
N LEU A 117 14.60 -7.55 -10.94
CA LEU A 117 14.96 -7.27 -12.34
C LEU A 117 16.27 -7.93 -12.77
N ARG A 118 17.24 -8.05 -11.86
CA ARG A 118 18.54 -8.67 -12.13
C ARG A 118 18.51 -10.20 -12.02
N GLY A 119 17.53 -10.75 -11.32
CA GLY A 119 17.36 -12.19 -11.15
C GLY A 119 16.59 -12.84 -12.29
N ASP A 120 16.64 -14.17 -12.32
CA ASP A 120 15.85 -15.03 -13.22
C ASP A 120 14.64 -15.66 -12.50
N THR A 121 14.34 -15.22 -11.28
CA THR A 121 13.21 -15.73 -10.50
C THR A 121 11.90 -15.08 -10.98
N PRO A 122 10.88 -15.84 -11.39
CA PRO A 122 9.57 -15.29 -11.73
C PRO A 122 8.95 -14.53 -10.56
N TRP A 123 8.16 -13.50 -10.86
CA TRP A 123 7.56 -12.61 -9.87
C TRP A 123 6.74 -13.37 -8.83
N THR A 124 6.03 -14.42 -9.24
CA THR A 124 5.20 -15.24 -8.35
C THR A 124 6.02 -15.91 -7.24
N GLU A 125 7.23 -16.38 -7.55
CA GLU A 125 8.15 -16.99 -6.59
C GLU A 125 8.87 -15.92 -5.75
N TYR A 126 9.34 -14.86 -6.40
CA TYR A 126 10.02 -13.75 -5.72
C TYR A 126 9.13 -13.10 -4.65
N ARG A 127 7.87 -12.81 -5.02
CA ARG A 127 6.85 -12.26 -4.11
C ARG A 127 6.57 -13.19 -2.94
N ARG A 128 6.55 -14.51 -3.15
CA ARG A 128 6.36 -15.49 -2.08
C ARG A 128 7.52 -15.44 -1.08
N GLY A 129 8.75 -15.32 -1.57
CA GLY A 129 9.95 -15.13 -0.74
C GLY A 129 9.85 -13.88 0.14
N ILE A 130 9.46 -12.74 -0.43
CA ILE A 130 9.26 -11.49 0.35
C ILE A 130 8.19 -11.68 1.43
N LEU A 131 7.06 -12.29 1.10
CA LEU A 131 5.97 -12.52 2.06
C LEU A 131 6.40 -13.46 3.19
N ALA A 132 7.19 -14.49 2.90
CA ALA A 132 7.73 -15.38 3.92
C ALA A 132 8.64 -14.64 4.92
N LEU A 133 9.51 -13.75 4.42
CA LEU A 133 10.37 -12.92 5.28
C LEU A 133 9.56 -11.97 6.18
N ARG A 134 8.48 -11.39 5.65
CA ARG A 134 7.61 -10.47 6.40
C ARG A 134 6.72 -11.16 7.43
N GLY A 135 6.35 -12.43 7.21
CA GLY A 135 5.56 -13.22 8.17
C GLY A 135 6.39 -13.82 9.31
N ALA A 136 7.72 -13.81 9.19
CA ALA A 136 8.66 -14.32 10.19
C ALA A 136 9.19 -13.22 11.15
N ALA A 137 8.87 -11.95 10.88
CA ALA A 137 9.25 -10.77 11.66
C ALA A 137 8.06 -10.22 12.45
#